data_AF-A0A1Q7RJK9-F1
#
_entry.id   AF-A0A1Q7RJK9-F1
#
_cell.length_a   1.000
_cell.length_b   1.000
_cell.length_c   1.000
_cell.angle_alpha   90.00
_cell.angle_beta   90.00
_cell.angle_gamma   90.00
#
_symmetry.space_group_name_H-M   'P 1'
#
loop_
_entity.id
_entity.type
_entity.pdbx_description
1 polymer ?
#
loop_
_entity_poly.entity_id
_entity_poly.type
_entity_poly.pdbx_seq_one_letter_code
_entity_poly.pdbx_strand_id
1 'polypeptide(L)'
;MSQIGRRSISQQRILLIYLWIIMTGLFLQGIGSLILRLSPELEAVTPPMLAGILLAHIPHAVLHIAWGALGLLLLATLRTSLARILLALSFGIFYTSLAIYGTIDSHVLGLHLAPSENAFHWIVGPLTLGLGLVAWYRFFHTASTSKKKISSPRSGVI
;
A
#
# COMPACT_ATOMS: atom_id res chain seq x y z
N MET A 1 -3.87 20.01 -23.62
CA MET A 1 -3.18 19.39 -22.46
C MET A 1 -1.70 19.15 -22.78
N SER A 2 -0.80 19.84 -22.06
CA SER A 2 0.65 19.65 -22.19
C SER A 2 1.08 18.21 -21.84
N GLN A 3 2.21 17.74 -22.37
CA GLN A 3 2.75 16.40 -22.03
C GLN A 3 2.96 16.21 -20.52
N ILE A 4 3.28 17.30 -19.80
CA ILE A 4 3.45 17.31 -18.35
C ILE A 4 2.14 16.97 -17.63
N GLY A 5 1.02 17.53 -18.08
CA GLY A 5 -0.30 17.23 -17.50
C GLY A 5 -0.71 15.76 -17.65
N ARG A 6 -0.47 15.16 -18.83
CA ARG A 6 -0.80 13.75 -19.11
C ARG A 6 0.01 12.77 -18.24
N ARG A 7 1.30 13.04 -18.03
CA ARG A 7 2.16 12.19 -17.18
C ARG A 7 1.71 12.18 -15.72
N SER A 8 1.28 13.33 -15.17
CA SER A 8 0.83 13.41 -13.78
C SER A 8 -0.45 12.59 -13.51
N ILE A 9 -1.42 12.65 -14.44
CA ILE A 9 -2.69 11.92 -14.35
C ILE A 9 -2.46 10.41 -14.44
N SER A 10 -1.59 9.97 -15.35
CA SER A 10 -1.25 8.55 -15.51
C SER A 10 -0.67 7.96 -14.21
N GLN A 11 0.23 8.68 -13.54
CA GLN A 11 0.85 8.17 -12.31
C GLN A 11 -0.08 8.12 -11.11
N GLN A 12 -0.91 9.15 -10.92
CA GLN A 12 -1.93 9.15 -9.88
C GLN A 12 -2.91 7.99 -10.08
N ARG A 13 -3.22 7.67 -11.35
CA ARG A 13 -4.05 6.50 -11.69
C ARG A 13 -3.34 5.18 -11.41
N ILE A 14 -2.05 5.06 -11.73
CA ILE A 14 -1.25 3.87 -11.41
C ILE A 14 -1.22 3.63 -9.90
N LEU A 15 -0.89 4.66 -9.10
CA LEU A 15 -0.87 4.55 -7.64
C LEU A 15 -2.25 4.17 -7.11
N LEU A 16 -3.32 4.78 -7.62
CA LEU A 16 -4.69 4.48 -7.20
C LEU A 16 -5.04 3.01 -7.48
N ILE A 17 -4.82 2.53 -8.71
CA ILE A 17 -5.11 1.13 -9.09
C ILE A 17 -4.29 0.18 -8.24
N TYR A 18 -3.01 0.47 -8.06
CA TYR A 18 -2.11 -0.32 -7.23
C TYR A 18 -2.62 -0.42 -5.78
N LEU A 19 -2.98 0.71 -5.16
CA LEU A 19 -3.52 0.71 -3.80
C LEU A 19 -4.85 -0.06 -3.72
N TRP A 20 -5.75 0.07 -4.69
CA TRP A 20 -6.98 -0.75 -4.71
C TRP A 20 -6.67 -2.24 -4.75
N ILE A 21 -5.73 -2.66 -5.59
CA ILE A 21 -5.31 -4.07 -5.70
C ILE A 21 -4.74 -4.56 -4.37
N ILE A 22 -3.80 -3.82 -3.78
CA ILE A 22 -3.15 -4.21 -2.52
C ILE A 22 -4.15 -4.25 -1.37
N MET A 23 -4.95 -3.22 -1.17
CA MET A 23 -5.89 -3.15 -0.04
C MET A 23 -7.00 -4.21 -0.16
N THR A 24 -7.48 -4.46 -1.38
CA THR A 24 -8.44 -5.56 -1.63
C THR A 24 -7.80 -6.91 -1.38
N GLY A 25 -6.58 -7.13 -1.91
CA GLY A 25 -5.85 -8.37 -1.73
C GLY A 25 -5.61 -8.71 -0.26
N LEU A 26 -5.17 -7.73 0.54
CA LEU A 26 -4.99 -7.90 1.98
C LEU A 26 -6.29 -8.24 2.70
N PHE A 27 -7.36 -7.50 2.41
CA PHE A 27 -8.65 -7.75 3.04
C PHE A 27 -9.15 -9.16 2.76
N LEU A 28 -9.13 -9.59 1.49
CA LEU A 28 -9.57 -10.92 1.08
C LEU A 28 -8.66 -12.03 1.61
N GLN A 29 -7.33 -11.82 1.59
CA GLN A 29 -6.37 -12.77 2.13
C GLN A 29 -6.58 -12.95 3.64
N GLY A 30 -6.79 -11.87 4.38
CA GLY A 30 -7.00 -11.91 5.82
C GLY A 30 -8.31 -12.61 6.19
N ILE A 31 -9.40 -12.32 5.48
CA ILE A 31 -10.68 -13.04 5.64
C ILE A 31 -10.50 -14.52 5.33
N GLY A 32 -9.88 -14.85 4.18
CA GLY A 32 -9.64 -16.23 3.78
C GLY A 32 -8.82 -17.00 4.81
N SER A 33 -7.79 -16.36 5.37
CA SER A 33 -6.97 -16.94 6.43
C SER A 33 -7.76 -17.22 7.68
N LEU A 34 -8.60 -16.28 8.11
CA LEU A 34 -9.42 -16.47 9.29
C LEU A 34 -10.45 -17.60 9.09
N ILE A 35 -11.09 -17.67 7.92
CA ILE A 35 -12.04 -18.74 7.58
C ILE A 35 -11.36 -20.11 7.65
N LEU A 36 -10.17 -20.25 7.04
CA LEU A 36 -9.42 -21.51 7.06
C LEU A 36 -9.01 -21.90 8.48
N ARG A 37 -8.46 -20.96 9.26
CA ARG A 37 -8.04 -21.21 10.65
C ARG A 37 -9.19 -21.58 11.59
N LEU A 38 -10.41 -21.11 11.30
CA LEU A 38 -11.61 -21.44 12.07
C LEU A 38 -12.30 -22.72 11.57
N SER A 39 -11.85 -23.30 10.46
CA SER A 39 -12.48 -24.45 9.80
C SER A 39 -11.45 -25.57 9.56
N PRO A 40 -11.18 -26.42 10.56
CA PRO A 40 -10.15 -27.48 10.45
C PRO A 40 -10.35 -28.41 9.25
N GLU A 41 -11.59 -28.67 8.87
CA GLU A 41 -11.94 -29.47 7.69
C GLU A 41 -11.47 -28.82 6.38
N LEU A 42 -11.63 -27.49 6.25
CA LEU A 42 -11.17 -26.74 5.08
C LEU A 42 -9.66 -26.59 5.07
N GLU A 43 -9.05 -26.35 6.23
CA GLU A 43 -7.59 -26.30 6.37
C GLU A 43 -6.94 -27.62 5.92
N ALA A 44 -7.51 -28.77 6.31
CA ALA A 44 -6.99 -30.09 5.96
C ALA A 44 -7.01 -30.39 4.45
N VAL A 45 -7.97 -29.85 3.70
CA VAL A 45 -8.10 -30.08 2.25
C VAL A 45 -7.52 -28.95 1.40
N THR A 46 -6.96 -27.90 2.03
CA THR A 46 -6.40 -26.75 1.30
C THR A 46 -5.12 -27.16 0.56
N PRO A 47 -5.04 -26.96 -0.77
CA PRO A 47 -3.84 -27.26 -1.54
C PRO A 47 -2.61 -26.51 -0.99
N PRO A 48 -1.41 -27.12 -0.97
CA PRO A 48 -0.20 -26.50 -0.39
C PRO A 48 0.13 -25.11 -0.95
N MET A 49 -0.15 -24.89 -2.25
CA MET A 49 0.05 -23.59 -2.89
C MET A 49 -0.88 -22.51 -2.31
N LEU A 50 -2.15 -22.85 -2.07
CA LEU A 50 -3.10 -21.93 -1.43
C LEU A 50 -2.79 -21.78 0.06
N ALA A 51 -2.36 -22.86 0.72
CA ALA A 51 -1.96 -22.82 2.11
C ALA A 51 -0.82 -21.82 2.35
N GLY A 52 0.22 -21.84 1.52
CA GLY A 52 1.34 -20.89 1.64
C GLY A 52 0.95 -19.40 1.50
N ILE A 53 -0.24 -19.10 0.96
CA ILE A 53 -0.77 -17.75 0.74
C ILE A 53 -1.85 -17.39 1.77
N LEU A 54 -2.70 -18.36 2.13
CA LEU A 54 -3.93 -18.15 2.89
C LEU A 54 -3.87 -18.70 4.30
N LEU A 55 -2.83 -19.39 4.75
CA LEU A 55 -2.76 -19.93 6.13
C LEU A 55 -1.98 -19.04 7.10
N ALA A 56 -2.25 -17.74 7.08
CA ALA A 56 -1.67 -16.82 8.04
C ALA A 56 -2.10 -17.14 9.48
N HIS A 57 -1.22 -16.85 10.43
CA HIS A 57 -1.57 -16.90 11.85
C HIS A 57 -2.66 -15.86 12.17
N ILE A 58 -3.52 -16.15 13.15
CA ILE A 58 -4.73 -15.34 13.45
C ILE A 58 -4.40 -13.85 13.65
N PRO A 59 -3.38 -13.45 14.47
CA PRO A 59 -3.04 -12.03 14.62
C PRO A 59 -2.65 -11.36 13.30
N HIS A 60 -1.96 -12.09 12.42
CA HIS A 60 -1.53 -11.59 11.12
C HIS A 60 -2.69 -11.49 10.12
N ALA A 61 -3.60 -12.47 10.12
CA ALA A 61 -4.86 -12.38 9.37
C ALA A 61 -5.68 -11.16 9.78
N VAL A 62 -5.81 -10.89 11.09
CA VAL A 62 -6.49 -9.71 11.63
C VAL A 62 -5.80 -8.41 11.18
N LEU A 63 -4.47 -8.38 11.20
CA LEU A 63 -3.69 -7.24 10.72
C LEU A 63 -3.98 -6.94 9.24
N HIS A 64 -4.05 -7.97 8.39
CA HIS A 64 -4.39 -7.84 6.98
C HIS A 64 -5.83 -7.35 6.75
N ILE A 65 -6.79 -7.87 7.51
CA ILE A 65 -8.18 -7.37 7.48
C ILE A 65 -8.22 -5.89 7.86
N ALA A 66 -7.54 -5.50 8.95
CA ALA A 66 -7.54 -4.12 9.44
C ALA A 66 -6.94 -3.15 8.42
N TRP A 67 -5.76 -3.46 7.86
CA TRP A 67 -5.13 -2.64 6.83
C TRP A 67 -5.96 -2.59 5.54
N GLY A 68 -6.45 -3.74 5.09
CA GLY A 68 -7.28 -3.83 3.90
C GLY A 68 -8.57 -3.01 4.04
N ALA A 69 -9.31 -3.20 5.13
CA ALA A 69 -10.55 -2.48 5.40
C ALA A 69 -10.34 -0.97 5.53
N LEU A 70 -9.33 -0.53 6.31
CA LEU A 70 -9.01 0.88 6.46
C LEU A 70 -8.58 1.49 5.13
N GLY A 71 -7.72 0.82 4.38
CA GLY A 71 -7.26 1.28 3.08
C GLY A 71 -8.41 1.43 2.08
N LEU A 72 -9.28 0.42 1.98
CA LEU A 72 -10.46 0.46 1.12
C LEU A 72 -11.42 1.59 1.51
N LEU A 73 -11.66 1.78 2.81
CA LEU A 73 -12.49 2.87 3.33
C LEU A 73 -11.92 4.23 2.93
N LEU A 74 -10.62 4.44 3.15
CA LEU A 74 -9.94 5.69 2.79
C LEU A 74 -9.97 5.92 1.27
N LEU A 75 -9.78 4.89 0.44
CA LEU A 75 -9.84 5.01 -1.01
C LEU A 75 -11.25 5.32 -1.54
N ALA A 76 -12.28 4.74 -0.91
CA ALA A 76 -13.68 4.98 -1.27
C ALA A 76 -14.17 6.37 -0.86
N THR A 77 -13.74 6.84 0.31
CA THR A 77 -14.22 8.10 0.92
C THR A 77 -13.34 9.30 0.59
N LEU A 78 -12.02 9.18 0.74
CA LEU A 78 -11.05 10.25 0.52
C LEU A 78 -10.52 10.20 -0.92
N ARG A 79 -11.13 10.99 -1.79
CA ARG A 79 -10.79 11.02 -3.22
C ARG A 79 -9.60 11.94 -3.56
N THR A 80 -8.88 12.44 -2.56
CA THR A 80 -7.77 13.38 -2.76
C THR A 80 -6.45 12.67 -3.05
N SER A 81 -5.59 13.29 -3.85
CA SER A 81 -4.23 12.77 -4.11
C SER A 81 -3.40 12.68 -2.83
N LEU A 82 -3.52 13.65 -1.93
CA LEU A 82 -2.77 13.65 -0.67
C LEU A 82 -3.12 12.44 0.20
N ALA A 83 -4.41 12.10 0.34
CA ALA A 83 -4.82 10.93 1.12
C ALA A 83 -4.21 9.63 0.57
N ARG A 84 -4.19 9.47 -0.76
CA ARG A 84 -3.58 8.29 -1.43
C ARG A 84 -2.08 8.22 -1.21
N ILE A 85 -1.39 9.36 -1.26
CA ILE A 85 0.05 9.43 -1.02
C ILE A 85 0.34 9.07 0.44
N LEU A 86 -0.41 9.64 1.40
CA LEU A 86 -0.23 9.35 2.82
C LEU A 86 -0.55 7.88 3.14
N LEU A 87 -1.58 7.30 2.52
CA LEU A 87 -1.87 5.87 2.62
C LEU A 87 -0.69 5.03 2.12
N ALA A 88 -0.17 5.34 0.92
CA ALA A 88 0.97 4.61 0.35
C ALA A 88 2.24 4.72 1.22
N LEU A 89 2.54 5.91 1.75
CA LEU A 89 3.71 6.11 2.59
C LEU A 89 3.57 5.39 3.94
N SER A 90 2.44 5.56 4.64
CA SER A 90 2.22 4.93 5.94
C SER A 90 2.22 3.40 5.84
N PHE A 91 1.48 2.86 4.87
CA PHE A 91 1.47 1.44 4.58
C PHE A 91 2.85 0.92 4.17
N GLY A 92 3.51 1.61 3.24
CA GLY A 92 4.83 1.22 2.74
C GLY A 92 5.90 1.20 3.83
N ILE A 93 5.91 2.20 4.72
CA ILE A 93 6.78 2.22 5.91
C ILE A 93 6.47 1.02 6.80
N PHE A 94 5.20 0.83 7.18
CA PHE A 94 4.79 -0.26 8.06
C PHE A 94 5.19 -1.64 7.50
N TYR A 95 4.85 -1.94 6.24
CA TYR A 95 5.15 -3.22 5.61
C TYR A 95 6.65 -3.44 5.40
N THR A 96 7.41 -2.39 5.08
CA THR A 96 8.87 -2.50 4.94
C THR A 96 9.52 -2.76 6.30
N SER A 97 9.09 -2.04 7.35
CA SER A 97 9.56 -2.29 8.71
C SER A 97 9.21 -3.71 9.15
N LEU A 98 8.00 -4.18 8.87
CA LEU A 98 7.59 -5.54 9.20
C LEU A 98 8.45 -6.59 8.46
N ALA A 99 8.81 -6.33 7.20
CA ALA A 99 9.72 -7.19 6.44
C ALA A 99 11.10 -7.31 7.10
N ILE A 100 11.68 -6.17 7.50
CA ILE A 100 12.98 -6.09 8.16
C ILE A 100 12.94 -6.81 9.51
N TYR A 101 11.95 -6.51 10.36
CA TYR A 101 11.84 -7.14 11.67
C TYR A 101 11.51 -8.62 11.56
N GLY A 102 10.63 -9.02 10.63
CA GLY A 102 10.28 -10.42 10.39
C GLY A 102 11.45 -11.26 9.89
N THR A 103 12.47 -10.65 9.28
CA THR A 103 13.72 -11.34 8.93
C THR A 103 14.61 -11.60 10.16
N ILE A 104 14.52 -10.74 11.17
CA ILE A 104 15.31 -10.85 12.40
C ILE A 104 14.61 -11.79 13.40
N ASP A 105 13.29 -11.64 13.55
CA ASP A 105 12.45 -12.41 14.46
C ASP A 105 11.11 -12.73 13.79
N SER A 106 10.88 -14.02 13.53
CA SER A 106 9.63 -14.50 12.97
C SER A 106 8.42 -14.28 13.90
N HIS A 107 8.61 -14.05 15.19
CA HIS A 107 7.55 -13.84 16.17
C HIS A 107 7.28 -12.36 16.46
N VAL A 108 7.77 -11.44 15.61
CA VAL A 108 7.58 -10.00 15.77
C VAL A 108 6.12 -9.65 16.07
N LEU A 109 5.88 -8.99 17.20
CA LEU A 109 4.55 -8.60 17.70
C LEU A 109 3.54 -9.76 17.84
N GLY A 110 4.01 -11.01 17.95
CA GLY A 110 3.15 -12.20 17.99
C GLY A 110 2.52 -12.57 16.64
N LEU A 111 3.05 -12.05 15.53
CA LEU A 111 2.47 -12.25 14.19
C LEU A 111 2.86 -13.59 13.54
N HIS A 112 3.96 -14.21 13.96
CA HIS A 112 4.45 -15.49 13.44
C HIS A 112 4.57 -15.48 11.91
N LEU A 113 5.48 -14.65 11.40
CA LEU A 113 5.75 -14.47 9.98
C LEU A 113 6.54 -15.66 9.43
N ALA A 114 5.86 -16.53 8.68
CA ALA A 114 6.53 -17.57 7.91
C ALA A 114 7.43 -16.94 6.82
N PRO A 115 8.46 -17.65 6.32
CA PRO A 115 9.35 -17.11 5.29
C PRO A 115 8.64 -16.64 4.01
N SER A 116 7.61 -17.38 3.57
CA SER A 116 6.79 -17.01 2.40
C SER A 116 5.98 -15.74 2.65
N GLU A 117 5.43 -15.59 3.86
CA GLU A 117 4.72 -14.40 4.28
C GLU A 117 5.66 -13.20 4.38
N ASN A 118 6.85 -13.38 4.94
CA ASN A 118 7.82 -12.30 5.03
C ASN A 118 8.35 -11.87 3.64
N ALA A 119 8.45 -12.80 2.68
CA ALA A 119 8.78 -12.48 1.29
C ALA A 119 7.75 -11.54 0.65
N PHE A 120 6.46 -11.71 0.96
CA PHE A 120 5.42 -10.78 0.51
C PHE A 120 5.66 -9.36 1.05
N HIS A 121 6.03 -9.21 2.33
CA HIS A 121 6.33 -7.90 2.93
C HIS A 121 7.54 -7.24 2.26
N TRP A 122 8.57 -8.03 1.93
CA TRP A 122 9.76 -7.56 1.20
C TRP A 122 9.47 -7.05 -0.21
N ILE A 123 8.41 -7.55 -0.86
CA ILE A 123 8.02 -7.09 -2.20
C ILE A 123 7.07 -5.89 -2.08
N VAL A 124 5.99 -6.04 -1.32
CA VAL A 124 4.88 -5.08 -1.30
C VAL A 124 5.23 -3.82 -0.53
N GLY A 125 5.93 -3.92 0.61
CA GLY A 125 6.32 -2.78 1.42
C GLY A 125 7.19 -1.78 0.65
N PRO A 126 8.40 -2.18 0.20
CA PRO A 126 9.31 -1.29 -0.52
C PRO A 126 8.73 -0.73 -1.81
N LEU A 127 7.98 -1.55 -2.57
CA LEU A 127 7.32 -1.08 -3.79
C LEU A 127 6.28 0.00 -3.48
N THR A 128 5.42 -0.21 -2.48
CA THR A 128 4.41 0.78 -2.11
C THR A 128 5.06 2.06 -1.60
N LEU A 129 6.10 1.93 -0.78
CA LEU A 129 6.88 3.07 -0.27
C LEU A 129 7.51 3.87 -1.41
N GLY A 130 8.16 3.20 -2.36
CA GLY A 130 8.77 3.83 -3.53
C GLY A 130 7.75 4.58 -4.39
N LEU A 131 6.60 3.96 -4.69
CA LEU A 131 5.51 4.61 -5.42
C LEU A 131 4.96 5.83 -4.66
N GLY A 132 4.80 5.72 -3.34
CA GLY A 132 4.39 6.81 -2.46
C GLY A 132 5.37 7.97 -2.47
N LEU A 133 6.67 7.70 -2.37
CA LEU A 133 7.73 8.73 -2.39
C LEU A 133 7.80 9.45 -3.74
N VAL A 134 7.70 8.71 -4.85
CA VAL A 134 7.66 9.31 -6.20
C VAL A 134 6.43 10.22 -6.35
N ALA A 135 5.26 9.79 -5.87
CA ALA A 135 4.05 10.58 -5.91
C ALA A 135 4.13 11.82 -5.01
N TRP A 136 4.68 11.68 -3.80
CA TRP A 136 4.94 12.78 -2.86
C TRP A 136 5.85 13.84 -3.47
N TYR A 137 7.02 13.43 -3.96
CA TYR A 137 8.00 14.33 -4.59
C TYR A 137 7.34 15.18 -5.69
N ARG A 138 6.57 14.55 -6.57
CA ARG A 138 5.90 15.24 -7.68
C ARG A 138 4.78 16.17 -7.21
N PHE A 139 4.02 15.76 -6.20
CA PHE A 139 2.93 16.57 -5.65
C PHE A 139 3.43 17.94 -5.17
N PHE A 140 4.53 17.96 -4.39
CA PHE A 140 5.07 19.21 -3.84
C PHE A 140 5.90 20.04 -4.84
N HIS A 141 6.64 19.40 -5.75
CA HIS A 141 7.47 20.13 -6.72
C HIS A 141 6.64 20.79 -7.83
N THR A 142 5.47 20.23 -8.17
CA THR A 142 4.55 20.85 -9.13
C THR A 142 3.83 22.06 -8.52
N ALA A 143 3.54 22.04 -7.21
CA ALA A 143 2.92 23.15 -6.51
C ALA A 143 3.84 24.38 -6.40
N SER A 144 5.15 24.16 -6.21
CA SER A 144 6.14 25.23 -6.06
C SER A 144 6.37 26.03 -7.36
N THR A 145 6.44 25.34 -8.50
CA THR A 145 6.67 25.97 -9.81
C THR A 145 5.49 26.83 -10.29
N SER A 146 4.26 26.47 -9.90
CA SER A 146 3.07 27.24 -10.25
C SER A 146 3.00 28.59 -9.52
N LYS A 147 3.37 28.63 -8.23
CA LYS A 147 3.41 29.87 -7.44
C LYS A 147 4.42 30.88 -7.99
N LYS A 148 5.60 30.43 -8.42
CA LYS A 148 6.67 31.30 -8.94
C LYS A 148 6.33 31.98 -10.27
N LYS A 149 5.42 31.41 -11.07
CA LYS A 149 5.00 31.96 -12.37
C LYS A 149 3.98 33.10 -12.24
N ILE A 150 3.21 33.13 -11.14
CA ILE A 150 2.21 34.18 -10.87
C ILE A 150 2.86 35.44 -10.29
N SER A 151 4.00 35.30 -9.61
CA SER A 151 4.71 36.40 -8.95
C SER A 151 5.74 37.12 -9.84
N SER A 152 5.83 36.83 -11.14
CA SER A 152 6.65 37.62 -12.06
C SER A 152 5.86 38.89 -12.43
N PRO A 153 6.26 40.08 -11.96
CA PRO A 153 5.66 41.31 -12.46
C PRO A 153 6.03 41.40 -13.93
N ARG A 154 5.04 41.60 -14.81
CA ARG A 154 5.32 42.17 -16.13
C ARG A 154 5.96 43.53 -15.87
N SER A 155 7.29 43.61 -15.88
CA SER A 155 7.95 44.91 -15.98
C SER A 155 7.57 45.47 -17.34
N GLY A 156 6.56 46.35 -17.32
CA GLY A 156 6.20 47.15 -18.47
C GLY A 156 7.42 47.92 -18.91
N VAL A 157 7.94 47.54 -20.07
CA VAL A 157 8.74 48.44 -20.90
C VAL A 157 7.75 49.49 -21.40
N ILE A 158 7.94 50.73 -20.95
CA ILE A 158 7.41 51.93 -21.60
C ILE A 158 8.64 52.68 -22.10
#